data_AF-A0A8T3S0S2-F1
#
_entry.id   AF-A0A8T3S0S2-F1
#
_cell.length_a   1.000
_cell.length_b   1.000
_cell.length_c   1.000
_cell.angle_alpha   90.00
_cell.angle_beta   90.00
_cell.angle_gamma   90.00
#
_symmetry.space_group_name_H-M   'P 1'
#
loop_
_entity.id
_entity.type
_entity.pdbx_description
1 polymer ?
#
loop_
_entity_poly.entity_id
_entity_poly.type
_entity_poly.pdbx_seq_one_letter_code
_entity_poly.pdbx_strand_id
1 'polypeptide(L)'
;MNRLLVLRARVPLLFLPLLTYGAYCHAVEPAHAFLQFLNKSAPQFQETQTTAEAYYAAIDPANLRLTHDAFKTFNALSDSNAAVYVNEADLGFGRRMYVKTNADGSVASCVENYAGPAGSVNAPAQVKIDSAKAHLASELLATVCMEYTGTPSTESPSNGIPNTAIAPNVLLSGRKFVKFFAYDGVGRRIYAADLDGEGAKFMPGLCNVCHGGEPKSLLSNGTYPNNGDTNTYFLPWDLDTLLFDTAVDNNRATLEPRLKTFNQAVLATYPLLPVNGIPEEWSTPTPVKMIYGWYGGKTLPNPTFNGAYIPSGWLAINNPTAPANTEILYTQVVAPNCRACHAQRGGLMRNQLTFNSYKDFMLYARQIEHLVYDLGVMPLAKRTHEYFWSGSQAAILAAHMPRYKNGYNGQKPGDYLLDGTNLEAGYNYSYEWSGW
;
A
#
# COMPACT_ATOMS: atom_id res chain seq x y z
N MET A 1 -10.68 8.63 -80.71
CA MET A 1 -10.69 10.08 -80.38
C MET A 1 -12.13 10.54 -80.30
N ASN A 2 -12.38 11.53 -79.43
CA ASN A 2 -13.62 12.26 -79.17
C ASN A 2 -14.56 11.74 -78.07
N ARG A 3 -14.36 12.40 -76.92
CA ARG A 3 -15.20 12.52 -75.73
C ARG A 3 -16.59 13.04 -76.11
N LEU A 4 -17.64 12.47 -75.52
CA LEU A 4 -18.95 13.11 -75.44
C LEU A 4 -19.13 13.76 -74.06
N LEU A 5 -19.34 15.08 -74.08
CA LEU A 5 -19.94 15.86 -73.01
C LEU A 5 -21.42 15.48 -72.87
N VAL A 6 -21.91 15.27 -71.64
CA VAL A 6 -23.34 15.40 -71.33
C VAL A 6 -23.48 16.20 -70.03
N LEU A 7 -24.10 17.37 -70.15
CA LEU A 7 -24.64 18.18 -69.05
C LEU A 7 -25.65 17.36 -68.23
N ARG A 8 -25.61 17.47 -66.90
CA ARG A 8 -26.78 17.23 -66.05
C ARG A 8 -26.95 18.30 -64.98
N ALA A 9 -28.21 18.63 -64.78
CA ALA A 9 -28.77 19.78 -64.09
C ALA A 9 -28.58 19.77 -62.57
N ARG A 10 -28.63 20.97 -61.99
CA ARG A 10 -28.66 21.23 -60.55
C ARG A 10 -29.99 20.79 -59.93
N VAL A 11 -29.93 20.08 -58.81
CA VAL A 11 -31.04 19.82 -57.88
C VAL A 11 -30.49 20.09 -56.45
N PRO A 12 -31.24 20.74 -55.54
CA PRO A 12 -30.67 21.41 -54.38
C PRO A 12 -30.28 20.45 -53.24
N LEU A 13 -29.17 20.76 -52.57
CA LEU A 13 -28.73 20.10 -51.34
C LEU A 13 -29.79 20.28 -50.25
N LEU A 14 -30.45 19.19 -49.87
CA LEU A 14 -31.12 19.08 -48.59
C LEU A 14 -30.07 19.04 -47.47
N PHE A 15 -30.17 19.99 -46.55
CA PHE A 15 -29.48 19.99 -45.27
C PHE A 15 -29.86 18.75 -44.47
N LEU A 16 -28.93 17.81 -44.33
CA LEU A 16 -28.97 16.79 -43.28
C LEU A 16 -28.46 17.42 -41.97
N PRO A 17 -29.15 17.25 -40.84
CA PRO A 17 -28.71 17.82 -39.58
C PRO A 17 -27.41 17.15 -39.15
N LEU A 18 -26.44 17.99 -38.77
CA LEU A 18 -25.27 17.60 -38.00
C LEU A 18 -25.74 16.81 -36.77
N LEU A 19 -25.47 15.51 -36.76
CA LEU A 19 -25.42 14.73 -35.53
C LEU A 19 -24.31 15.35 -34.67
N THR A 20 -24.73 16.22 -33.74
CA THR A 20 -23.91 16.64 -32.62
C THR A 20 -23.50 15.38 -31.87
N TYR A 21 -22.24 14.98 -32.02
CA TYR A 21 -21.60 14.09 -31.05
C TYR A 21 -21.66 14.82 -29.71
N GLY A 22 -22.63 14.43 -28.89
CA GLY A 22 -22.79 14.92 -27.53
C GLY A 22 -21.50 14.65 -26.76
N ALA A 23 -21.00 15.70 -26.11
CA ALA A 23 -19.89 15.65 -25.20
C ALA A 23 -20.11 14.58 -24.12
N TYR A 24 -19.37 13.48 -24.22
CA TYR A 24 -19.14 12.53 -23.13
C TYR A 24 -17.67 12.63 -22.73
N CYS A 25 -17.30 13.74 -22.09
CA CYS A 25 -16.02 13.85 -21.38
C CYS A 25 -16.25 14.61 -20.07
N HIS A 26 -17.03 14.01 -19.17
CA HIS A 26 -16.69 14.15 -17.77
C HIS A 26 -15.62 13.10 -17.50
N ALA A 27 -14.44 13.52 -17.06
CA ALA A 27 -13.49 12.63 -16.42
C ALA A 27 -14.14 12.11 -15.14
N VAL A 28 -14.87 11.00 -15.28
CA VAL A 28 -15.23 10.16 -14.15
C VAL A 28 -13.90 9.57 -13.71
N GLU A 29 -13.41 9.91 -12.51
CA GLU A 29 -12.39 9.09 -11.85
C GLU A 29 -12.86 7.64 -12.03
N PRO A 30 -12.13 6.77 -12.74
CA PRO A 30 -12.65 5.46 -13.02
C PRO A 30 -12.89 4.79 -11.67
N ALA A 31 -14.17 4.58 -11.34
CA ALA A 31 -14.56 3.73 -10.23
C ALA A 31 -13.68 2.47 -10.32
N HIS A 32 -13.09 2.05 -9.20
CA HIS A 32 -12.14 0.92 -9.15
C HIS A 32 -10.68 1.19 -9.60
N ALA A 33 -10.10 2.38 -9.39
CA ALA A 33 -8.66 2.63 -9.64
C ALA A 33 -7.76 2.43 -8.40
N PHE A 34 -8.29 2.58 -7.19
CA PHE A 34 -7.53 2.62 -5.95
C PHE A 34 -7.35 1.24 -5.30
N LEU A 35 -6.29 1.09 -4.51
CA LEU A 35 -5.85 -0.15 -3.85
C LEU A 35 -5.83 -1.39 -4.75
N GLN A 36 -5.71 -1.20 -6.06
CA GLN A 36 -5.48 -2.30 -7.00
C GLN A 36 -4.00 -2.39 -7.27
N PHE A 37 -3.49 -3.61 -7.39
CA PHE A 37 -2.18 -3.76 -8.02
C PHE A 37 -2.25 -3.09 -9.40
N LEU A 38 -1.43 -2.05 -9.62
CA LEU A 38 -1.27 -1.42 -10.94
C LEU A 38 -0.68 -2.36 -11.98
N ASN A 39 -0.50 -3.63 -11.63
CA ASN A 39 -0.25 -4.71 -12.55
C ASN A 39 -1.49 -5.08 -13.41
N LYS A 40 -2.33 -4.10 -13.77
CA LYS A 40 -3.22 -4.20 -14.94
C LYS A 40 -2.43 -4.44 -16.24
N SER A 41 -1.12 -4.19 -16.21
CA SER A 41 -0.16 -4.52 -17.27
C SER A 41 0.57 -5.88 -17.11
N ALA A 42 0.31 -6.65 -16.04
CA ALA A 42 0.54 -8.11 -16.11
C ALA A 42 -0.78 -8.74 -16.54
N PRO A 43 -0.94 -9.13 -17.82
CA PRO A 43 -2.11 -9.87 -18.27
C PRO A 43 -2.25 -11.27 -17.65
N GLN A 44 -1.65 -11.57 -16.50
CA GLN A 44 -1.52 -12.93 -15.97
C GLN A 44 -2.13 -13.18 -14.58
N PHE A 45 -2.62 -12.18 -13.85
CA PHE A 45 -3.31 -12.47 -12.59
C PHE A 45 -4.25 -11.38 -12.09
N GLN A 46 -5.51 -11.74 -11.84
CA GLN A 46 -6.46 -10.99 -11.03
C GLN A 46 -6.77 -11.79 -9.78
N GLU A 47 -6.76 -11.13 -8.63
CA GLU A 47 -7.20 -11.75 -7.38
C GLU A 47 -8.73 -11.96 -7.44
N THR A 48 -9.16 -13.17 -7.07
CA THR A 48 -10.55 -13.62 -7.10
C THR A 48 -10.86 -14.38 -5.82
N GLN A 49 -12.12 -14.78 -5.65
CA GLN A 49 -12.48 -15.66 -4.55
C GLN A 49 -11.68 -16.96 -4.57
N THR A 50 -11.48 -17.57 -5.74
CA THR A 50 -10.71 -18.82 -5.87
C THR A 50 -9.26 -18.66 -5.44
N THR A 51 -8.64 -17.51 -5.71
CA THR A 51 -7.25 -17.27 -5.30
C THR A 51 -7.14 -17.00 -3.81
N ALA A 52 -8.11 -16.31 -3.22
CA ALA A 52 -8.20 -16.10 -1.78
C ALA A 52 -8.46 -17.41 -1.02
N GLU A 53 -9.31 -18.29 -1.55
CA GLU A 53 -9.54 -19.64 -1.02
C GLU A 53 -8.26 -20.47 -1.04
N ALA A 54 -7.56 -20.49 -2.18
CA ALA A 54 -6.29 -21.19 -2.31
C ALA A 54 -5.21 -20.61 -1.39
N TYR A 55 -5.19 -19.29 -1.19
CA TYR A 55 -4.29 -18.61 -0.25
C TYR A 55 -4.56 -19.08 1.19
N TYR A 56 -5.81 -19.05 1.66
CA TYR A 56 -6.15 -19.53 3.01
C TYR A 56 -5.92 -21.01 3.19
N ALA A 57 -6.17 -21.84 2.18
CA ALA A 57 -5.81 -23.25 2.21
C ALA A 57 -4.28 -23.45 2.37
N ALA A 58 -3.47 -22.55 1.80
CA ALA A 58 -2.01 -22.62 1.91
C ALA A 58 -1.48 -22.11 3.26
N ILE A 59 -2.05 -21.05 3.83
CA ILE A 59 -1.55 -20.42 5.07
C ILE A 59 -2.21 -20.91 6.36
N ASP A 60 -3.41 -21.49 6.27
CA ASP A 60 -4.18 -22.03 7.40
C ASP A 60 -4.94 -23.32 7.00
N PRO A 61 -4.23 -24.37 6.56
CA PRO A 61 -4.84 -25.62 6.06
C PRO A 61 -5.72 -26.35 7.09
N ALA A 62 -5.44 -26.16 8.39
CA ALA A 62 -6.20 -26.74 9.50
C ALA A 62 -7.36 -25.82 9.96
N ASN A 63 -7.58 -24.68 9.31
CA ASN A 63 -8.66 -23.75 9.61
C ASN A 63 -8.66 -23.25 11.07
N LEU A 64 -7.47 -23.03 11.64
CA LEU A 64 -7.31 -22.60 13.04
C LEU A 64 -7.60 -21.10 13.23
N ARG A 65 -7.73 -20.33 12.14
CA ARG A 65 -8.02 -18.88 12.16
C ARG A 65 -9.36 -18.53 11.49
N LEU A 66 -10.36 -19.43 11.56
CA LEU A 66 -11.69 -19.18 10.97
C LEU A 66 -12.46 -18.01 11.60
N THR A 67 -12.15 -17.67 12.85
CA THR A 67 -12.74 -16.51 13.52
C THR A 67 -11.66 -15.61 14.10
N HIS A 68 -12.01 -14.33 14.31
CA HIS A 68 -11.12 -13.37 14.96
C HIS A 68 -10.71 -13.85 16.36
N ASP A 69 -11.62 -14.45 17.12
CA ASP A 69 -11.30 -15.04 18.43
C ASP A 69 -10.36 -16.25 18.33
N ALA A 70 -10.52 -17.09 17.30
CA ALA A 70 -9.61 -18.20 17.05
C ALA A 70 -8.20 -17.70 16.69
N PHE A 71 -8.10 -16.64 15.87
CA PHE A 71 -6.83 -15.98 15.57
C PHE A 71 -6.15 -15.43 16.83
N LYS A 72 -6.90 -14.70 17.67
CA LYS A 72 -6.39 -14.17 18.94
C LYS A 72 -5.91 -15.28 19.86
N THR A 73 -6.70 -16.35 19.99
CA THR A 73 -6.36 -17.51 20.83
C THR A 73 -5.09 -18.20 20.34
N PHE A 74 -4.98 -18.45 19.02
CA PHE A 74 -3.82 -19.09 18.42
C PHE A 74 -2.52 -18.32 18.67
N ASN A 75 -2.59 -16.99 18.52
CA ASN A 75 -1.45 -16.08 18.67
C ASN A 75 -1.24 -15.56 20.10
N ALA A 76 -2.09 -15.97 21.05
CA ALA A 76 -2.17 -15.42 22.39
C ALA A 76 -2.19 -13.87 22.38
N LEU A 77 -2.90 -13.30 21.40
CA LEU A 77 -3.01 -11.87 21.17
C LEU A 77 -4.15 -11.31 22.04
N SER A 78 -3.84 -10.24 22.77
CA SER A 78 -4.81 -9.47 23.55
C SER A 78 -4.89 -8.05 22.99
N ASP A 79 -6.06 -7.47 23.08
CA ASP A 79 -6.36 -6.10 22.69
C ASP A 79 -6.24 -5.10 23.86
N SER A 80 -5.81 -5.56 25.04
CA SER A 80 -5.53 -4.71 26.21
C SER A 80 -4.49 -3.62 25.95
N ASN A 81 -3.61 -3.84 24.97
CA ASN A 81 -2.60 -2.88 24.52
C ASN A 81 -3.00 -2.15 23.22
N ALA A 82 -4.30 -2.01 22.93
CA ALA A 82 -4.74 -1.36 21.72
C ALA A 82 -4.40 0.14 21.69
N ALA A 83 -3.92 0.64 20.56
CA ALA A 83 -3.81 2.06 20.27
C ALA A 83 -4.98 2.48 19.36
N VAL A 84 -5.64 3.59 19.67
CA VAL A 84 -6.75 4.12 18.87
C VAL A 84 -6.37 5.45 18.24
N TYR A 85 -6.43 5.54 16.92
CA TYR A 85 -6.06 6.72 16.14
C TYR A 85 -6.80 6.72 14.80
N VAL A 86 -6.67 7.78 14.01
CA VAL A 86 -7.05 7.78 12.60
C VAL A 86 -5.78 7.77 11.74
N ASN A 87 -5.78 7.00 10.65
CA ASN A 87 -4.66 7.01 9.68
C ASN A 87 -5.11 7.70 8.39
N GLU A 88 -4.74 8.97 8.21
CA GLU A 88 -5.14 9.78 7.05
C GLU A 88 -4.25 9.55 5.82
N ALA A 89 -3.05 8.97 5.96
CA ALA A 89 -2.18 8.66 4.82
C ALA A 89 -2.41 7.27 4.21
N ASP A 90 -3.43 6.55 4.68
CA ASP A 90 -3.85 5.25 4.14
C ASP A 90 -5.32 5.33 3.71
N LEU A 91 -6.26 5.05 4.61
CA LEU A 91 -7.69 4.90 4.27
C LEU A 91 -8.62 5.89 4.98
N GLY A 92 -8.07 6.71 5.90
CA GLY A 92 -8.85 7.71 6.66
C GLY A 92 -9.77 7.12 7.74
N PHE A 93 -9.61 5.85 8.11
CA PHE A 93 -10.45 5.19 9.12
C PHE A 93 -10.00 5.46 10.54
N GLY A 94 -10.96 5.39 11.47
CA GLY A 94 -10.68 5.13 12.88
C GLY A 94 -10.10 3.73 13.00
N ARG A 95 -8.97 3.60 13.68
CA ARG A 95 -8.20 2.38 13.76
C ARG A 95 -8.06 2.02 15.22
N ARG A 96 -8.45 0.81 15.58
CA ARG A 96 -8.05 0.21 16.86
C ARG A 96 -7.07 -0.91 16.58
N MET A 97 -5.82 -0.69 16.97
CA MET A 97 -4.68 -1.50 16.55
C MET A 97 -3.99 -2.11 17.76
N TYR A 98 -3.72 -3.41 17.73
CA TYR A 98 -3.02 -4.10 18.81
C TYR A 98 -2.06 -5.13 18.24
N VAL A 99 -0.86 -5.17 18.82
CA VAL A 99 0.29 -5.97 18.36
C VAL A 99 0.89 -6.73 19.52
N LYS A 100 1.41 -7.93 19.25
CA LYS A 100 2.19 -8.72 20.21
C LYS A 100 3.38 -9.39 19.52
N THR A 101 4.53 -9.31 20.16
CA THR A 101 5.68 -10.19 19.89
C THR A 101 5.71 -11.29 20.94
N ASN A 102 5.73 -12.55 20.50
CA ASN A 102 5.84 -13.71 21.36
C ASN A 102 7.32 -14.06 21.65
N ALA A 103 7.56 -14.85 22.68
CA ALA A 103 8.91 -15.24 23.10
C ALA A 103 9.67 -16.06 22.05
N ASP A 104 8.97 -16.77 21.18
CA ASP A 104 9.54 -17.51 20.06
C ASP A 104 9.94 -16.60 18.88
N GLY A 105 9.69 -15.28 18.97
CA GLY A 105 9.90 -14.30 17.91
C GLY A 105 8.78 -14.24 16.88
N SER A 106 7.64 -14.91 17.08
CA SER A 106 6.46 -14.69 16.24
C SER A 106 5.83 -13.35 16.59
N VAL A 107 5.20 -12.71 15.60
CA VAL A 107 4.51 -11.43 15.80
C VAL A 107 3.08 -11.58 15.29
N ALA A 108 2.11 -11.08 16.04
CA ALA A 108 0.73 -11.00 15.60
C ALA A 108 0.17 -9.59 15.82
N SER A 109 -0.67 -9.14 14.90
CA SER A 109 -1.32 -7.85 14.96
C SER A 109 -2.72 -7.95 14.41
N CYS A 110 -3.64 -7.15 14.93
CA CYS A 110 -4.92 -6.90 14.28
C CYS A 110 -5.25 -5.42 14.31
N VAL A 111 -5.99 -5.00 13.29
CA VAL A 111 -6.57 -3.67 13.17
C VAL A 111 -8.05 -3.77 12.89
N GLU A 112 -8.84 -3.16 13.76
CA GLU A 112 -10.27 -2.93 13.55
C GLU A 112 -10.43 -1.58 12.83
N ASN A 113 -11.11 -1.57 11.68
CA ASN A 113 -11.25 -0.40 10.81
C ASN A 113 -12.67 0.16 10.89
N TYR A 114 -12.80 1.38 11.40
CA TYR A 114 -14.07 2.07 11.59
C TYR A 114 -14.21 3.22 10.59
N ALA A 115 -15.25 3.16 9.76
CA ALA A 115 -15.57 4.23 8.83
C ALA A 115 -16.15 5.46 9.54
N GLY A 116 -16.80 5.26 10.69
CA GLY A 116 -17.67 6.23 11.35
C GLY A 116 -19.14 6.02 10.98
N PRO A 117 -20.05 6.90 11.47
CA PRO A 117 -21.48 6.77 11.27
C PRO A 117 -21.88 6.65 9.80
N ALA A 118 -22.83 5.76 9.51
CA ALA A 118 -23.34 5.45 8.17
C ALA A 118 -22.27 5.00 7.16
N GLY A 119 -21.12 4.48 7.62
CA GLY A 119 -20.05 4.03 6.72
C GLY A 119 -19.30 5.18 6.04
N SER A 120 -19.49 6.42 6.50
CA SER A 120 -18.93 7.60 5.85
C SER A 120 -17.46 7.79 6.21
N VAL A 121 -16.57 7.42 5.29
CA VAL A 121 -15.11 7.64 5.40
C VAL A 121 -14.73 9.12 5.58
N ASN A 122 -15.65 10.02 5.21
CA ASN A 122 -15.54 11.48 5.34
C ASN A 122 -15.97 12.01 6.71
N ALA A 123 -16.37 11.14 7.65
CA ALA A 123 -16.65 11.55 9.02
C ALA A 123 -15.43 12.26 9.64
N PRO A 124 -15.63 13.28 10.50
CA PRO A 124 -14.54 13.94 11.22
C PRO A 124 -13.67 12.93 11.98
N ALA A 125 -12.37 13.21 12.08
CA ALA A 125 -11.41 12.31 12.73
C ALA A 125 -11.84 11.91 14.15
N GLN A 126 -12.30 12.86 14.96
CA GLN A 126 -12.77 12.58 16.32
C GLN A 126 -13.94 11.60 16.36
N VAL A 127 -14.90 11.73 15.43
CA VAL A 127 -16.05 10.82 15.36
C VAL A 127 -15.56 9.39 15.09
N LYS A 128 -14.62 9.20 14.18
CA LYS A 128 -14.05 7.88 13.87
C LYS A 128 -13.23 7.31 15.02
N ILE A 129 -12.55 8.16 15.79
CA ILE A 129 -11.87 7.78 17.04
C ILE A 129 -12.90 7.29 18.06
N ASP A 130 -13.99 8.02 18.26
CA ASP A 130 -15.03 7.66 19.21
C ASP A 130 -15.68 6.31 18.84
N SER A 131 -15.95 6.07 17.56
CA SER A 131 -16.44 4.78 17.05
C SER A 131 -15.50 3.62 17.38
N ALA A 132 -14.19 3.84 17.20
CA ALA A 132 -13.16 2.85 17.48
C ALA A 132 -12.97 2.61 18.98
N LYS A 133 -13.04 3.66 19.82
CA LYS A 133 -13.01 3.54 21.30
C LYS A 133 -14.24 2.80 21.83
N ALA A 134 -15.41 3.02 21.24
CA ALA A 134 -16.67 2.40 21.64
C ALA A 134 -16.92 1.02 21.01
N HIS A 135 -16.04 0.57 20.11
CA HIS A 135 -16.18 -0.70 19.38
C HIS A 135 -17.54 -0.85 18.68
N LEU A 136 -18.00 0.20 17.99
CA LEU A 136 -19.32 0.20 17.37
C LEU A 136 -19.35 -0.80 16.20
N ALA A 137 -19.92 -1.98 16.43
CA ALA A 137 -20.00 -3.04 15.43
C ALA A 137 -20.76 -2.60 14.16
N SER A 138 -21.70 -1.67 14.28
CA SER A 138 -22.42 -1.07 13.15
C SER A 138 -21.55 -0.19 12.24
N GLU A 139 -20.36 0.19 12.69
CA GLU A 139 -19.44 1.08 11.99
C GLU A 139 -18.09 0.42 11.66
N LEU A 140 -17.92 -0.83 12.08
CA LEU A 140 -16.75 -1.67 11.76
C LEU A 140 -16.87 -2.17 10.32
N LEU A 141 -15.92 -1.77 9.47
CA LEU A 141 -15.82 -2.22 8.09
C LEU A 141 -15.28 -3.65 8.02
N ALA A 142 -14.12 -3.87 8.64
CA ALA A 142 -13.46 -5.16 8.74
C ALA A 142 -12.37 -5.10 9.81
N THR A 143 -12.08 -6.27 10.38
CA THR A 143 -10.86 -6.49 11.15
C THR A 143 -9.84 -7.20 10.27
N VAL A 144 -8.67 -6.59 10.07
CA VAL A 144 -7.56 -7.22 9.35
C VAL A 144 -6.49 -7.62 10.35
N CYS A 145 -6.11 -8.88 10.32
CA CYS A 145 -5.07 -9.44 11.17
C CYS A 145 -3.88 -9.92 10.34
N MET A 146 -2.70 -9.82 10.95
CA MET A 146 -1.44 -10.25 10.40
C MET A 146 -0.70 -11.11 11.41
N GLU A 147 -0.04 -12.17 10.94
CA GLU A 147 0.91 -12.92 11.77
C GLU A 147 2.21 -13.18 11.01
N TYR A 148 3.33 -13.10 11.72
CA TYR A 148 4.67 -13.51 11.31
C TYR A 148 5.02 -14.80 12.04
N THR A 149 4.73 -15.92 11.39
CA THR A 149 4.78 -17.27 11.97
C THR A 149 5.41 -18.23 10.95
N GLY A 150 5.84 -19.42 11.41
CA GLY A 150 6.47 -20.43 10.55
C GLY A 150 5.53 -20.97 9.47
N THR A 151 6.01 -21.77 8.52
CA THR A 151 5.10 -22.49 7.60
C THR A 151 4.12 -23.36 8.39
N PRO A 152 2.89 -23.59 7.92
CA PRO A 152 1.85 -24.31 8.69
C PRO A 152 2.30 -25.66 9.29
N SER A 153 3.19 -26.40 8.62
CA SER A 153 3.79 -27.65 9.10
C SER A 153 4.76 -27.50 10.28
N THR A 154 5.21 -26.29 10.57
CA THR A 154 6.15 -25.94 11.65
C THR A 154 5.53 -25.06 12.72
N GLU A 155 4.27 -24.67 12.54
CA GLU A 155 3.54 -23.89 13.53
C GLU A 155 3.18 -24.78 14.72
N SER A 156 3.65 -24.40 15.90
CA SER A 156 2.96 -24.73 17.14
C SER A 156 2.14 -23.49 17.50
N PRO A 157 0.84 -23.61 17.84
CA PRO A 157 0.12 -22.53 18.46
C PRO A 157 0.90 -22.07 19.69
N SER A 158 0.90 -20.77 19.94
CA SER A 158 1.65 -20.16 21.04
C SER A 158 1.23 -20.67 22.44
N ASN A 159 0.17 -21.49 22.52
CA ASN A 159 -0.30 -22.21 23.71
C ASN A 159 0.30 -23.62 23.90
N GLY A 160 1.26 -24.05 23.07
CA GLY A 160 2.04 -25.27 23.29
C GLY A 160 1.46 -26.58 22.76
N ILE A 161 0.48 -26.56 21.85
CA ILE A 161 -0.12 -27.77 21.25
C ILE A 161 0.52 -28.09 19.88
N PRO A 162 1.37 -29.12 19.72
CA PRO A 162 2.03 -29.37 18.43
C PRO A 162 1.04 -29.66 17.28
N ASN A 163 1.22 -29.03 16.12
CA ASN A 163 0.48 -29.36 14.89
C ASN A 163 1.13 -30.57 14.19
N THR A 164 0.66 -31.78 14.49
CA THR A 164 1.27 -33.03 14.00
C THR A 164 0.78 -33.48 12.61
N ALA A 165 -0.01 -32.67 11.89
CA ALA A 165 -0.78 -33.15 10.74
C ALA A 165 -0.18 -32.88 9.35
N ILE A 166 0.97 -32.20 9.21
CA ILE A 166 1.49 -31.79 7.89
C ILE A 166 2.98 -32.10 7.77
N ALA A 167 3.35 -32.91 6.77
CA ALA A 167 4.73 -33.28 6.51
C ALA A 167 5.61 -32.03 6.26
N PRO A 168 6.77 -31.89 6.93
CA PRO A 168 7.66 -30.75 6.75
C PRO A 168 8.31 -30.81 5.36
N ASN A 169 8.02 -29.81 4.53
CA ASN A 169 8.79 -29.58 3.31
C ASN A 169 10.14 -28.97 3.73
N VAL A 170 11.20 -29.78 3.68
CA VAL A 170 12.49 -29.58 4.35
C VAL A 170 13.24 -28.30 3.92
N LEU A 171 12.86 -27.67 2.80
CA LEU A 171 13.49 -26.43 2.31
C LEU A 171 12.94 -25.13 2.94
N LEU A 172 11.87 -25.19 3.74
CA LEU A 172 11.26 -24.02 4.40
C LEU A 172 11.14 -24.16 5.92
N SER A 173 11.64 -25.26 6.48
CA SER A 173 11.50 -25.57 7.91
C SER A 173 12.10 -24.46 8.78
N GLY A 174 11.28 -23.81 9.61
CA GLY A 174 11.68 -22.77 10.55
C GLY A 174 11.67 -21.34 10.01
N ARG A 175 11.39 -21.11 8.72
CA ARG A 175 11.27 -19.75 8.18
C ARG A 175 9.89 -19.17 8.50
N LYS A 176 9.89 -18.02 9.19
CA LYS A 176 8.66 -17.23 9.43
C LYS A 176 8.41 -16.28 8.27
N PHE A 177 7.15 -16.06 7.94
CA PHE A 177 6.70 -15.09 6.96
C PHE A 177 5.35 -14.50 7.35
N VAL A 178 5.01 -13.37 6.72
CA VAL A 178 3.79 -12.64 7.03
C VAL A 178 2.58 -13.24 6.32
N LYS A 179 1.50 -13.44 7.07
CA LYS A 179 0.21 -13.94 6.61
C LYS A 179 -0.88 -12.94 6.94
N PHE A 180 -1.89 -12.86 6.09
CA PHE A 180 -3.01 -11.95 6.27
C PHE A 180 -4.32 -12.68 6.48
N PHE A 181 -5.17 -12.17 7.36
CA PHE A 181 -6.53 -12.66 7.60
C PHE A 181 -7.47 -11.45 7.67
N ALA A 182 -8.66 -11.57 7.11
CA ALA A 182 -9.69 -10.54 7.22
C ALA A 182 -10.94 -11.14 7.86
N TYR A 183 -11.62 -10.37 8.71
CA TYR A 183 -12.82 -10.76 9.44
C TYR A 183 -13.90 -9.70 9.26
N ASP A 184 -15.16 -10.15 9.15
CA ASP A 184 -16.31 -9.26 9.14
C ASP A 184 -16.67 -8.72 10.54
N GLY A 185 -17.72 -7.90 10.62
CA GLY A 185 -18.17 -7.29 11.88
C GLY A 185 -18.65 -8.26 12.96
N VAL A 186 -18.85 -9.55 12.63
CA VAL A 186 -19.16 -10.61 13.61
C VAL A 186 -17.98 -11.55 13.84
N GLY A 187 -16.81 -11.23 13.29
CA GLY A 187 -15.56 -11.95 13.51
C GLY A 187 -15.40 -13.21 12.67
N ARG A 188 -16.17 -13.42 11.59
CA ARG A 188 -16.01 -14.55 10.67
C ARG A 188 -14.97 -14.22 9.60
N ARG A 189 -14.11 -15.18 9.26
CA ARG A 189 -13.11 -14.99 8.20
C ARG A 189 -13.79 -14.73 6.85
N ILE A 190 -13.35 -13.70 6.15
CA ILE A 190 -13.83 -13.28 4.83
C ILE A 190 -12.69 -13.29 3.82
N TYR A 191 -13.02 -13.46 2.54
CA TYR A 191 -12.04 -13.56 1.44
C TYR A 191 -11.72 -12.21 0.79
N ALA A 192 -12.55 -11.20 1.03
CA ALA A 192 -12.40 -9.85 0.50
C ALA A 192 -13.03 -8.84 1.45
N ALA A 193 -12.55 -7.60 1.40
CA ALA A 193 -13.15 -6.46 2.09
C ALA A 193 -13.11 -5.23 1.19
N ASP A 194 -14.10 -4.35 1.35
CA ASP A 194 -14.08 -3.02 0.75
C ASP A 194 -13.54 -2.02 1.79
N LEU A 195 -12.29 -1.60 1.58
CA LEU A 195 -11.58 -0.71 2.49
C LEU A 195 -11.32 0.69 1.88
N ASP A 196 -11.90 1.01 0.73
CA ASP A 196 -11.76 2.32 0.09
C ASP A 196 -13.08 2.85 -0.50
N GLY A 197 -14.17 2.10 -0.37
CA GLY A 197 -15.48 2.42 -0.91
C GLY A 197 -15.57 2.19 -2.43
N GLU A 198 -14.58 1.51 -3.02
CA GLU A 198 -14.47 1.25 -4.46
C GLU A 198 -14.65 -0.24 -4.77
N GLY A 199 -15.37 -0.96 -3.92
CA GLY A 199 -15.65 -2.37 -4.05
C GLY A 199 -14.61 -3.28 -3.40
N ALA A 200 -15.08 -4.48 -3.06
CA ALA A 200 -14.30 -5.47 -2.32
C ALA A 200 -13.07 -5.95 -3.10
N LYS A 201 -11.95 -6.10 -2.40
CA LYS A 201 -10.68 -6.59 -2.94
C LYS A 201 -10.29 -7.87 -2.21
N PHE A 202 -9.87 -8.88 -2.97
CA PHE A 202 -9.58 -10.21 -2.45
C PHE A 202 -8.22 -10.30 -1.77
N MET A 203 -8.13 -11.19 -0.79
CA MET A 203 -6.91 -11.56 -0.08
C MET A 203 -6.03 -12.48 -0.96
N PRO A 204 -4.69 -12.41 -0.87
CA PRO A 204 -3.90 -11.46 -0.07
C PRO A 204 -3.67 -10.11 -0.77
N GLY A 205 -4.12 -9.96 -2.03
CA GLY A 205 -3.90 -8.75 -2.84
C GLY A 205 -4.26 -7.45 -2.14
N LEU A 206 -5.40 -7.40 -1.44
CA LEU A 206 -5.84 -6.24 -0.65
C LEU A 206 -4.75 -5.73 0.30
N CYS A 207 -4.01 -6.62 0.95
CA CYS A 207 -2.96 -6.25 1.90
C CYS A 207 -1.59 -6.08 1.21
N ASN A 208 -1.28 -6.94 0.24
CA ASN A 208 0.00 -6.91 -0.46
C ASN A 208 0.28 -5.57 -1.17
N VAL A 209 -0.77 -4.83 -1.56
CA VAL A 209 -0.63 -3.49 -2.16
C VAL A 209 0.21 -2.56 -1.28
N CYS A 210 -0.11 -2.49 0.02
CA CYS A 210 0.57 -1.62 0.96
C CYS A 210 1.80 -2.30 1.58
N HIS A 211 1.71 -3.60 1.81
CA HIS A 211 2.71 -4.38 2.53
C HIS A 211 3.83 -4.96 1.64
N GLY A 212 3.95 -4.49 0.40
CA GLY A 212 5.08 -4.80 -0.49
C GLY A 212 5.03 -6.16 -1.18
N GLY A 213 3.98 -6.96 -0.99
CA GLY A 213 3.94 -8.34 -1.45
C GLY A 213 3.90 -8.51 -2.97
N GLU A 214 4.31 -9.70 -3.42
CA GLU A 214 4.41 -10.19 -4.79
C GLU A 214 3.45 -11.39 -4.98
N PRO A 215 2.12 -11.17 -5.00
CA PRO A 215 1.17 -12.25 -5.26
C PRO A 215 1.41 -12.85 -6.65
N LYS A 216 1.18 -14.16 -6.77
CA LYS A 216 1.41 -14.93 -8.00
C LYS A 216 0.17 -15.71 -8.39
N SER A 217 0.05 -16.02 -9.68
CA SER A 217 -0.99 -16.90 -10.19
C SER A 217 -0.94 -18.27 -9.52
N LEU A 218 -2.12 -18.89 -9.41
CA LEU A 218 -2.22 -20.27 -8.94
C LEU A 218 -1.42 -21.20 -9.84
N LEU A 219 -0.85 -22.24 -9.23
CA LEU A 219 -0.22 -23.33 -9.97
C LEU A 219 -1.28 -24.10 -10.77
N SER A 220 -0.86 -24.91 -11.75
CA SER A 220 -1.76 -25.69 -12.61
C SER A 220 -2.68 -26.66 -11.86
N ASN A 221 -2.32 -27.02 -10.63
CA ASN A 221 -3.11 -27.85 -9.71
C ASN A 221 -4.09 -27.04 -8.82
N GLY A 222 -4.21 -25.72 -9.03
CA GLY A 222 -5.08 -24.83 -8.27
C GLY A 222 -4.53 -24.35 -6.91
N THR A 223 -3.33 -24.76 -6.51
CA THR A 223 -2.77 -24.34 -5.20
C THR A 223 -2.06 -22.99 -5.29
N TYR A 224 -2.10 -22.22 -4.20
CA TYR A 224 -1.32 -21.00 -4.08
C TYR A 224 0.18 -21.34 -3.97
N PRO A 225 1.07 -20.71 -4.76
CA PRO A 225 2.49 -21.02 -4.73
C PRO A 225 3.16 -20.65 -3.40
N ASN A 226 4.37 -21.16 -3.17
CA ASN A 226 5.23 -20.82 -2.03
C ASN A 226 4.57 -21.00 -0.63
N ASN A 227 3.58 -21.87 -0.50
CA ASN A 227 2.79 -22.05 0.73
C ASN A 227 2.09 -20.76 1.19
N GLY A 228 1.72 -19.90 0.24
CA GLY A 228 1.09 -18.62 0.53
C GLY A 228 2.07 -17.50 0.93
N ASP A 229 3.38 -17.73 0.91
CA ASP A 229 4.32 -16.63 1.11
C ASP A 229 4.38 -15.71 -0.11
N THR A 230 4.08 -14.44 0.12
CA THR A 230 4.05 -13.38 -0.89
C THR A 230 5.18 -12.36 -0.69
N ASN A 231 6.19 -12.66 0.14
CA ASN A 231 7.33 -11.77 0.43
C ASN A 231 6.92 -10.40 1.00
N THR A 232 5.90 -10.41 1.84
CA THR A 232 5.30 -9.20 2.41
C THR A 232 5.83 -8.88 3.81
N TYR A 233 5.67 -7.63 4.25
CA TYR A 233 6.26 -7.11 5.49
C TYR A 233 5.26 -6.37 6.38
N PHE A 234 5.58 -6.24 7.68
CA PHE A 234 4.86 -5.34 8.57
C PHE A 234 5.20 -3.87 8.27
N LEU A 235 4.19 -2.99 8.35
CA LEU A 235 4.41 -1.55 8.17
C LEU A 235 4.96 -0.91 9.44
N PRO A 236 6.00 -0.07 9.36
CA PRO A 236 6.35 0.84 10.43
C PRO A 236 5.17 1.79 10.74
N TRP A 237 4.96 2.08 12.02
CA TRP A 237 4.06 3.13 12.47
C TRP A 237 4.77 4.47 12.39
N ASP A 238 4.47 5.19 11.32
CA ASP A 238 4.79 6.61 11.12
C ASP A 238 3.77 7.45 11.87
N LEU A 239 4.16 8.13 12.95
CA LEU A 239 3.20 8.84 13.80
C LEU A 239 2.70 10.14 13.17
N ASP A 240 3.41 10.69 12.19
CA ASP A 240 3.03 11.96 11.56
C ASP A 240 1.96 11.78 10.47
N THR A 241 1.64 10.54 10.10
CA THR A 241 0.50 10.22 9.25
C THR A 241 -0.78 9.92 10.04
N LEU A 242 -0.69 9.93 11.38
CA LEU A 242 -1.79 9.60 12.28
C LEU A 242 -2.41 10.87 12.87
N LEU A 243 -3.73 10.85 13.03
CA LEU A 243 -4.46 11.81 13.85
C LEU A 243 -4.82 11.16 15.18
N PHE A 244 -4.64 11.92 16.25
CA PHE A 244 -4.81 11.46 17.62
C PHE A 244 -6.03 12.11 18.27
N ASP A 245 -6.52 11.46 19.32
CA ASP A 245 -7.58 12.01 20.16
C ASP A 245 -7.06 13.28 20.86
N THR A 246 -7.99 14.18 21.17
CA THR A 246 -7.71 15.34 22.02
C THR A 246 -7.78 14.98 23.51
N ALA A 247 -8.47 13.90 23.86
CA ALA A 247 -8.56 13.40 25.23
C ALA A 247 -7.21 12.87 25.74
N VAL A 248 -6.89 13.20 27.00
CA VAL A 248 -5.58 12.91 27.62
C VAL A 248 -5.27 11.40 27.68
N ASP A 249 -6.30 10.56 27.79
CA ASP A 249 -6.18 9.11 27.90
C ASP A 249 -5.87 8.40 26.56
N ASN A 250 -5.97 9.10 25.42
CA ASN A 250 -5.74 8.54 24.09
C ASN A 250 -5.06 9.52 23.10
N ASN A 251 -4.43 10.58 23.59
CA ASN A 251 -3.69 11.53 22.75
C ASN A 251 -2.33 10.97 22.29
N ARG A 252 -1.63 11.72 21.43
CA ARG A 252 -0.30 11.35 20.91
C ARG A 252 0.69 11.04 22.03
N ALA A 253 0.81 11.91 23.02
CA ALA A 253 1.77 11.73 24.12
C ALA A 253 1.54 10.41 24.88
N THR A 254 0.27 10.03 25.08
CA THR A 254 -0.10 8.76 25.74
C THR A 254 0.13 7.54 24.85
N LEU A 255 -0.14 7.65 23.54
CA LEU A 255 0.00 6.53 22.61
C LEU A 255 1.41 6.30 22.08
N GLU A 256 2.26 7.32 22.08
CA GLU A 256 3.58 7.26 21.45
C GLU A 256 4.52 6.19 22.05
N PRO A 257 4.61 6.01 23.39
CA PRO A 257 5.35 4.88 23.96
C PRO A 257 4.82 3.52 23.48
N ARG A 258 3.50 3.37 23.34
CA ARG A 258 2.85 2.15 22.84
C ARG A 258 3.15 1.94 21.35
N LEU A 259 3.03 2.97 20.51
CA LEU A 259 3.35 2.90 19.09
C LEU A 259 4.85 2.66 18.83
N LYS A 260 5.73 3.06 19.74
CA LYS A 260 7.14 2.65 19.73
C LYS A 260 7.28 1.13 19.93
N THR A 261 6.51 0.51 20.83
CA THR A 261 6.51 -0.95 20.96
C THR A 261 5.99 -1.67 19.72
N PHE A 262 5.06 -1.05 18.99
CA PHE A 262 4.61 -1.59 17.71
C PHE A 262 5.72 -1.55 16.68
N ASN A 263 6.47 -0.44 16.58
CA ASN A 263 7.67 -0.38 15.74
C ASN A 263 8.76 -1.38 16.17
N GLN A 264 8.92 -1.68 17.46
CA GLN A 264 9.81 -2.75 17.90
C GLN A 264 9.33 -4.14 17.43
N ALA A 265 8.03 -4.39 17.45
CA ALA A 265 7.46 -5.61 16.88
C ALA A 265 7.69 -5.71 15.37
N VAL A 266 7.56 -4.60 14.63
CA VAL A 266 7.91 -4.51 13.20
C VAL A 266 9.34 -4.96 12.97
N LEU A 267 10.31 -4.41 13.71
CA LEU A 267 11.73 -4.79 13.60
C LEU A 267 11.95 -6.30 13.80
N ALA A 268 11.20 -6.94 14.68
CA ALA A 268 11.30 -8.39 14.92
C ALA A 268 10.84 -9.25 13.71
N THR A 269 10.09 -8.67 12.77
CA THR A 269 9.62 -9.35 11.56
C THR A 269 10.54 -9.21 10.34
N TYR A 270 11.57 -8.36 10.44
CA TYR A 270 12.57 -8.25 9.38
C TYR A 270 13.75 -9.16 9.73
N PRO A 271 13.98 -10.26 8.98
CA PRO A 271 15.17 -11.05 9.16
C PRO A 271 16.37 -10.17 8.78
N LEU A 272 17.12 -9.70 9.78
CA LEU A 272 18.44 -9.11 9.57
C LEU A 272 19.37 -10.25 9.17
N LEU A 273 19.30 -10.69 7.91
CA LEU A 273 20.27 -11.65 7.40
C LEU A 273 21.63 -10.95 7.45
N PRO A 274 22.62 -11.47 8.19
CA PRO A 274 24.00 -11.04 8.01
C PRO A 274 24.41 -11.51 6.61
N VAL A 275 24.25 -10.63 5.62
CA VAL A 275 24.74 -10.95 4.28
C VAL A 275 26.23 -10.63 4.29
N ASN A 276 27.03 -11.65 4.60
CA ASN A 276 28.49 -11.56 4.64
C ASN A 276 29.02 -10.89 3.36
N GLY A 277 29.79 -9.82 3.53
CA GLY A 277 30.40 -9.08 2.42
C GLY A 277 29.50 -8.03 1.75
N ILE A 278 28.23 -7.89 2.14
CA ILE A 278 27.36 -6.78 1.71
C ILE A 278 27.38 -5.69 2.80
N PRO A 279 27.74 -4.43 2.47
CA PRO A 279 27.71 -3.36 3.47
C PRO A 279 26.31 -3.20 4.07
N GLU A 280 26.22 -2.87 5.36
CA GLU A 280 24.98 -2.73 6.12
C GLU A 280 23.95 -1.80 5.44
N GLU A 281 24.44 -0.79 4.71
CA GLU A 281 23.64 0.11 3.88
C GLU A 281 22.83 -0.62 2.80
N TRP A 282 23.34 -1.71 2.25
CA TRP A 282 22.70 -2.47 1.17
C TRP A 282 21.86 -3.64 1.69
N SER A 283 22.16 -4.15 2.89
CA SER A 283 21.47 -5.30 3.48
C SER A 283 20.35 -4.92 4.44
N THR A 284 20.35 -3.70 5.00
CA THR A 284 19.28 -3.25 5.91
C THR A 284 18.05 -2.79 5.13
N PRO A 285 16.87 -3.41 5.34
CA PRO A 285 15.64 -2.96 4.69
C PRO A 285 15.28 -1.51 5.03
N THR A 286 14.75 -0.76 4.05
CA THR A 286 14.32 0.65 4.23
C THR A 286 13.40 0.86 5.44
N PRO A 287 12.41 -0.01 5.73
CA PRO A 287 11.57 0.11 6.92
C PRO A 287 12.34 0.06 8.24
N VAL A 288 13.38 -0.78 8.32
CA VAL A 288 14.26 -0.87 9.50
C VAL A 288 15.05 0.42 9.66
N LYS A 289 15.61 0.97 8.57
CA LYS A 289 16.32 2.26 8.59
C LYS A 289 15.42 3.41 9.03
N MET A 290 14.15 3.41 8.60
CA MET A 290 13.17 4.41 9.01
C MET A 290 12.93 4.37 10.52
N ILE A 291 12.67 3.19 11.09
CA ILE A 291 12.47 3.03 12.53
C ILE A 291 13.72 3.46 13.31
N TYR A 292 14.91 3.07 12.88
CA TYR A 292 16.15 3.53 13.50
C TYR A 292 16.28 5.06 13.44
N GLY A 293 15.98 5.67 12.29
CA GLY A 293 15.99 7.12 12.13
C GLY A 293 15.03 7.85 13.06
N TRP A 294 13.79 7.38 13.17
CA TRP A 294 12.75 7.97 14.02
C TRP A 294 13.09 7.91 15.51
N TYR A 295 13.81 6.88 15.95
CA TYR A 295 14.13 6.69 17.37
C TYR A 295 15.61 6.87 17.72
N GLY A 296 16.43 7.43 16.83
CA GLY A 296 17.80 7.84 17.14
C GLY A 296 18.86 6.72 17.09
N GLY A 297 18.60 5.64 16.35
CA GLY A 297 19.56 4.56 16.08
C GLY A 297 19.02 3.17 16.41
N LYS A 298 19.84 2.13 16.22
CA LYS A 298 19.46 0.71 16.32
C LYS A 298 18.88 0.28 17.67
N THR A 299 19.31 0.91 18.76
CA THR A 299 18.80 0.63 20.11
C THR A 299 17.51 1.37 20.44
N LEU A 300 16.99 2.18 19.50
CA LEU A 300 15.85 3.07 19.66
C LEU A 300 15.96 3.94 20.94
N PRO A 301 17.06 4.68 21.16
CA PRO A 301 17.31 5.40 22.42
C PRO A 301 16.28 6.50 22.70
N ASN A 302 15.71 7.13 21.67
CA ASN A 302 14.77 8.22 21.87
C ASN A 302 13.42 7.68 22.38
N PRO A 303 12.88 8.21 23.48
CA PRO A 303 11.57 7.80 23.99
C PRO A 303 10.43 8.24 23.07
N THR A 304 10.66 9.27 22.27
CA THR A 304 9.70 9.90 21.37
C THR A 304 10.10 9.72 19.91
N PHE A 305 9.10 9.69 19.03
CA PHE A 305 9.18 9.64 17.59
C PHE A 305 9.70 10.97 17.03
N ASN A 306 10.77 10.90 16.24
CA ASN A 306 11.31 12.03 15.49
C ASN A 306 10.69 12.11 14.09
N GLY A 307 9.61 12.87 13.97
CA GLY A 307 8.96 13.17 12.69
C GLY A 307 9.81 13.96 11.70
N ALA A 308 10.79 14.72 12.19
CA ALA A 308 11.70 15.51 11.37
C ALA A 308 12.85 14.68 10.76
N TYR A 309 12.89 13.37 10.99
CA TYR A 309 13.92 12.51 10.40
C TYR A 309 13.82 12.47 8.87
N ILE A 310 14.92 12.82 8.22
CA ILE A 310 15.12 12.70 6.78
C ILE A 310 16.23 11.66 6.55
N PRO A 311 16.02 10.60 5.75
CA PRO A 311 17.05 9.63 5.45
C PRO A 311 18.27 10.31 4.81
N SER A 312 19.47 9.82 5.13
CA SER A 312 20.73 10.42 4.65
C SER A 312 20.77 10.58 3.13
N GLY A 313 20.20 9.63 2.38
CA GLY A 313 20.10 9.67 0.92
C GLY A 313 19.20 10.77 0.37
N TRP A 314 18.45 11.47 1.21
CA TRP A 314 17.60 12.63 0.85
C TRP A 314 18.19 13.97 1.28
N LEU A 315 19.25 13.97 2.09
CA LEU A 315 19.91 15.21 2.48
C LEU A 315 20.75 15.75 1.32
N ALA A 316 20.60 17.03 0.98
CA ALA A 316 21.33 17.69 -0.10
C ALA A 316 22.85 17.61 0.10
N ILE A 317 23.33 17.63 1.35
CA ILE A 317 24.76 17.47 1.69
C ILE A 317 25.35 16.14 1.18
N ASN A 318 24.51 15.10 1.07
CA ASN A 318 24.92 13.78 0.58
C ASN A 318 24.59 13.59 -0.91
N ASN A 319 23.98 14.59 -1.55
CA ASN A 319 23.56 14.54 -2.95
C ASN A 319 23.95 15.86 -3.66
N PRO A 320 25.23 16.07 -4.02
CA PRO A 320 25.71 17.34 -4.59
C PRO A 320 25.04 17.75 -5.92
N THR A 321 24.40 16.79 -6.61
CA THR A 321 23.66 17.02 -7.86
C THR A 321 22.15 17.20 -7.65
N ALA A 322 21.66 17.02 -6.42
CA ALA A 322 20.26 17.18 -6.11
C ALA A 322 19.90 18.68 -5.96
N PRO A 323 18.71 19.11 -6.40
CA PRO A 323 18.23 20.46 -6.17
C PRO A 323 18.17 20.83 -4.68
N ALA A 324 18.31 22.11 -4.36
CA ALA A 324 18.33 22.62 -2.98
C ALA A 324 17.02 22.37 -2.19
N ASN A 325 15.93 22.02 -2.87
CA ASN A 325 14.62 21.73 -2.28
C ASN A 325 14.32 20.22 -2.17
N THR A 326 15.34 19.37 -2.26
CA THR A 326 15.19 17.90 -2.16
C THR A 326 14.58 17.44 -0.84
N GLU A 327 14.95 18.06 0.28
CA GLU A 327 14.36 17.79 1.59
C GLU A 327 12.89 18.18 1.66
N ILE A 328 12.49 19.23 0.94
CA ILE A 328 11.09 19.66 0.82
C ILE A 328 10.30 18.63 0.01
N LEU A 329 10.85 18.15 -1.11
CA LEU A 329 10.25 17.03 -1.85
C LEU A 329 10.06 15.81 -0.95
N TYR A 330 11.07 15.46 -0.15
CA TYR A 330 10.94 14.32 0.75
C TYR A 330 9.83 14.54 1.79
N THR A 331 9.92 15.61 2.57
CA THR A 331 9.06 15.84 3.74
C THR A 331 7.62 16.16 3.36
N GLN A 332 7.38 16.81 2.21
CA GLN A 332 6.04 17.22 1.80
C GLN A 332 5.38 16.29 0.78
N VAL A 333 6.16 15.50 0.03
CA VAL A 333 5.63 14.59 -0.98
C VAL A 333 5.92 13.14 -0.65
N VAL A 334 7.19 12.74 -0.63
CA VAL A 334 7.56 11.31 -0.60
C VAL A 334 7.16 10.67 0.72
N ALA A 335 7.52 11.29 1.84
CA ALA A 335 7.21 10.81 3.18
C ALA A 335 5.70 10.62 3.42
N PRO A 336 4.84 11.64 3.21
CA PRO A 336 3.40 11.51 3.47
C PRO A 336 2.62 10.76 2.40
N ASN A 337 3.09 10.69 1.14
CA ASN A 337 2.26 10.15 0.04
C ASN A 337 2.78 8.86 -0.61
N CYS A 338 4.07 8.56 -0.50
CA CYS A 338 4.70 7.46 -1.26
C CYS A 338 5.33 6.41 -0.34
N ARG A 339 6.01 6.87 0.72
CA ARG A 339 6.92 6.07 1.55
C ARG A 339 6.25 4.87 2.20
N ALA A 340 5.02 5.01 2.69
CA ALA A 340 4.31 3.95 3.40
C ALA A 340 4.28 2.62 2.62
N CYS A 341 3.98 2.69 1.32
CA CYS A 341 3.94 1.51 0.45
C CYS A 341 5.30 1.26 -0.22
N HIS A 342 5.95 2.31 -0.74
CA HIS A 342 7.18 2.14 -1.51
C HIS A 342 8.33 1.59 -0.68
N ALA A 343 8.46 2.00 0.60
CA ALA A 343 9.49 1.46 1.49
C ALA A 343 9.42 -0.07 1.63
N GLN A 344 8.27 -0.68 1.34
CA GLN A 344 8.05 -2.13 1.41
C GLN A 344 8.30 -2.87 0.10
N ARG A 345 8.47 -2.16 -1.03
CA ARG A 345 8.61 -2.75 -2.36
C ARG A 345 10.06 -3.16 -2.70
N GLY A 346 10.95 -3.20 -1.72
CA GLY A 346 12.38 -3.49 -1.89
C GLY A 346 12.75 -4.94 -1.59
N GLY A 347 13.73 -5.46 -2.33
CA GLY A 347 14.42 -6.73 -2.05
C GLY A 347 15.93 -6.62 -2.26
N LEU A 348 16.68 -7.69 -1.95
CA LEU A 348 18.16 -7.72 -2.01
C LEU A 348 18.76 -7.27 -3.37
N MET A 349 17.99 -7.35 -4.47
CA MET A 349 18.44 -7.03 -5.83
C MET A 349 17.76 -5.80 -6.44
N ARG A 350 16.78 -5.17 -5.75
CA ARG A 350 15.93 -4.08 -6.31
C ARG A 350 15.51 -3.08 -5.22
N ASN A 351 16.48 -2.41 -4.60
CA ASN A 351 16.22 -1.51 -3.47
C ASN A 351 15.78 -0.09 -3.91
N GLN A 352 15.90 0.27 -5.18
CA GLN A 352 15.66 1.64 -5.66
C GLN A 352 14.18 2.05 -5.57
N LEU A 353 13.25 1.10 -5.74
CA LEU A 353 11.81 1.36 -5.62
C LEU A 353 11.38 1.73 -4.19
N THR A 354 12.26 1.54 -3.20
CA THR A 354 12.03 1.99 -1.82
C THR A 354 12.18 3.49 -1.62
N PHE A 355 12.70 4.19 -2.63
CA PHE A 355 12.94 5.64 -2.57
C PHE A 355 13.77 6.04 -1.35
N ASN A 356 14.80 5.25 -1.02
CA ASN A 356 15.68 5.51 0.12
C ASN A 356 16.61 6.73 -0.10
N SER A 357 16.78 7.19 -1.35
CA SER A 357 17.52 8.39 -1.71
C SER A 357 16.84 9.19 -2.82
N TYR A 358 17.21 10.47 -2.96
CA TYR A 358 16.77 11.30 -4.09
C TYR A 358 17.20 10.70 -5.43
N LYS A 359 18.43 10.18 -5.50
CA LYS A 359 18.94 9.50 -6.70
C LYS A 359 18.05 8.32 -7.09
N ASP A 360 17.70 7.45 -6.13
CA ASP A 360 16.85 6.29 -6.38
C ASP A 360 15.46 6.71 -6.87
N PHE A 361 14.87 7.74 -6.25
CA PHE A 361 13.60 8.30 -6.66
C PHE A 361 13.63 8.81 -8.11
N MET A 362 14.67 9.56 -8.47
CA MET A 362 14.81 10.14 -9.81
C MET A 362 15.09 9.10 -10.92
N LEU A 363 15.54 7.88 -10.59
CA LEU A 363 15.61 6.78 -11.57
C LEU A 363 14.24 6.43 -12.16
N TYR A 364 13.16 6.71 -11.41
CA TYR A 364 11.79 6.44 -11.82
C TYR A 364 11.04 7.70 -12.30
N ALA A 365 11.73 8.82 -12.55
CA ALA A 365 11.06 10.09 -12.86
C ALA A 365 10.04 9.99 -14.01
N ARG A 366 10.37 9.27 -15.09
CA ARG A 366 9.43 9.07 -16.21
C ARG A 366 8.22 8.21 -15.83
N GLN A 367 8.43 7.16 -15.05
CA GLN A 367 7.34 6.32 -14.56
C GLN A 367 6.46 7.08 -13.56
N ILE A 368 7.06 7.93 -12.72
CA ILE A 368 6.34 8.82 -11.82
C ILE A 368 5.49 9.81 -12.62
N GLU A 369 6.07 10.47 -13.62
CA GLU A 369 5.32 11.36 -14.54
C GLU A 369 4.12 10.62 -15.15
N HIS A 370 4.32 9.39 -15.62
CA HIS A 370 3.27 8.60 -16.22
C HIS A 370 2.17 8.14 -15.24
N LEU A 371 2.55 7.52 -14.12
CA LEU A 371 1.58 6.94 -13.19
C LEU A 371 0.87 8.00 -12.35
N VAL A 372 1.56 9.08 -11.99
CA VAL A 372 0.98 10.18 -11.20
C VAL A 372 0.22 11.13 -12.13
N TYR A 373 0.88 11.74 -13.12
CA TYR A 373 0.25 12.83 -13.88
C TYR A 373 -0.53 12.36 -15.11
N ASP A 374 -0.05 11.38 -15.87
CA ASP A 374 -0.76 10.96 -17.09
C ASP A 374 -1.99 10.13 -16.75
N LEU A 375 -1.80 9.15 -15.87
CA LEU A 375 -2.84 8.15 -15.55
C LEU A 375 -3.62 8.46 -14.27
N GLY A 376 -3.06 9.23 -13.32
CA GLY A 376 -3.75 9.53 -12.06
C GLY A 376 -4.00 8.30 -11.20
N VAL A 377 -3.16 7.28 -11.31
CA VAL A 377 -3.31 6.02 -10.59
C VAL A 377 -2.39 5.92 -9.37
N MET A 378 -1.60 6.98 -9.14
CA MET A 378 -0.73 7.14 -7.98
C MET A 378 -0.91 8.56 -7.39
N PRO A 379 -0.85 8.73 -6.06
CA PRO A 379 -0.76 7.70 -5.01
C PRO A 379 -1.91 6.68 -5.05
N LEU A 380 -1.62 5.41 -4.72
CA LEU A 380 -2.56 4.30 -4.95
C LEU A 380 -3.68 4.19 -3.92
N ALA A 381 -3.47 4.75 -2.72
CA ALA A 381 -4.50 4.85 -1.70
C ALA A 381 -5.37 6.08 -1.99
N LYS A 382 -6.70 5.89 -2.05
CA LYS A 382 -7.66 6.95 -2.43
C LYS A 382 -7.50 8.21 -1.59
N ARG A 383 -7.42 8.06 -0.26
CA ARG A 383 -7.30 9.20 0.66
C ARG A 383 -6.01 10.00 0.41
N THR A 384 -4.91 9.29 0.23
CA THR A 384 -3.60 9.88 -0.08
C THR A 384 -3.60 10.55 -1.45
N HIS A 385 -4.29 9.97 -2.44
CA HIS A 385 -4.49 10.58 -3.74
C HIS A 385 -5.24 11.91 -3.64
N GLU A 386 -6.39 11.93 -2.94
CA GLU A 386 -7.18 13.14 -2.71
C GLU A 386 -6.36 14.23 -2.02
N TYR A 387 -5.59 13.87 -0.98
CA TYR A 387 -4.72 14.81 -0.28
C TYR A 387 -3.60 15.37 -1.19
N PHE A 388 -2.92 14.50 -1.93
CA PHE A 388 -1.83 14.87 -2.84
C PHE A 388 -2.28 15.87 -3.92
N TRP A 389 -3.48 15.68 -4.49
CA TRP A 389 -4.00 16.51 -5.57
C TRP A 389 -4.78 17.75 -5.11
N SER A 390 -5.17 17.81 -3.84
CA SER A 390 -5.85 18.99 -3.28
C SER A 390 -4.89 20.01 -2.67
N GLY A 391 -3.67 19.61 -2.33
CA GLY A 391 -2.64 20.50 -1.79
C GLY A 391 -1.57 20.92 -2.80
N SER A 392 -0.43 21.38 -2.29
CA SER A 392 0.73 21.81 -3.08
C SER A 392 1.64 20.65 -3.51
N GLN A 393 1.34 19.41 -3.10
CA GLN A 393 2.25 18.27 -3.27
C GLN A 393 2.50 17.92 -4.74
N ALA A 394 1.46 18.00 -5.59
CA ALA A 394 1.62 17.83 -7.03
C ALA A 394 2.59 18.88 -7.61
N ALA A 395 2.43 20.16 -7.27
CA ALA A 395 3.33 21.20 -7.76
C ALA A 395 4.78 21.02 -7.26
N ILE A 396 4.95 20.62 -5.99
CA ILE A 396 6.27 20.31 -5.42
C ILE A 396 6.92 19.15 -6.16
N LEU A 397 6.19 18.06 -6.42
CA LEU A 397 6.70 16.93 -7.18
C LEU A 397 7.10 17.36 -8.60
N ALA A 398 6.24 18.10 -9.28
CA ALA A 398 6.45 18.55 -10.65
C ALA A 398 7.73 19.37 -10.79
N ALA A 399 8.07 20.22 -9.81
CA ALA A 399 9.29 21.01 -9.81
C ALA A 399 10.59 20.17 -9.90
N HIS A 400 10.54 18.88 -9.56
CA HIS A 400 11.68 17.95 -9.69
C HIS A 400 11.61 17.07 -10.94
N MET A 401 10.47 17.02 -11.62
CA MET A 401 10.25 16.13 -12.76
C MET A 401 10.79 16.73 -14.07
N PRO A 402 11.49 15.93 -14.92
CA PRO A 402 12.04 16.40 -16.19
C PRO A 402 11.05 17.13 -17.12
N ARG A 403 9.80 16.66 -17.20
CA ARG A 403 8.75 17.20 -18.08
C ARG A 403 8.32 18.61 -17.68
N TYR A 404 8.29 18.91 -16.39
CA TYR A 404 7.75 20.17 -15.85
C TYR A 404 8.83 21.19 -15.48
N LYS A 405 10.06 21.02 -16.00
CA LYS A 405 11.18 21.95 -15.76
C LYS A 405 10.88 23.40 -16.15
N ASN A 406 9.96 23.62 -17.08
CA ASN A 406 9.54 24.95 -17.52
C ASN A 406 8.28 25.47 -16.80
N GLY A 407 7.90 24.82 -15.70
CA GLY A 407 6.72 25.13 -14.91
C GLY A 407 5.64 24.06 -15.02
N TYR A 408 4.86 23.95 -13.95
CA TYR A 408 3.66 23.14 -13.87
C TYR A 408 2.46 24.07 -13.70
N ASN A 409 1.47 23.92 -14.57
CA ASN A 409 0.30 24.81 -14.66
C ASN A 409 -0.90 24.31 -13.83
N GLY A 410 -0.71 23.32 -12.95
CA GLY A 410 -1.79 22.77 -12.13
C GLY A 410 -2.63 21.69 -12.81
N GLN A 411 -2.16 21.14 -13.94
CA GLN A 411 -2.83 20.05 -14.67
C GLN A 411 -3.05 18.81 -13.80
N LYS A 412 -4.31 18.42 -13.62
CA LYS A 412 -4.70 17.17 -12.97
C LYS A 412 -4.63 15.99 -13.94
N PRO A 413 -4.65 14.75 -13.43
CA PRO A 413 -4.66 13.58 -14.30
C PRO A 413 -5.84 13.60 -15.28
N GLY A 414 -5.56 13.22 -16.53
CA GLY A 414 -6.53 13.26 -17.62
C GLY A 414 -6.61 14.59 -18.38
N ASP A 415 -6.01 15.69 -17.88
CA ASP A 415 -6.00 16.98 -18.60
C ASP A 415 -5.24 16.90 -19.95
N TYR A 416 -4.29 15.96 -20.07
CA TYR A 416 -3.54 15.69 -21.31
C TYR A 416 -4.37 15.02 -22.42
N LEU A 417 -5.58 14.52 -22.13
CA LEU A 417 -6.46 13.98 -23.15
C LEU A 417 -7.27 15.06 -23.89
N LEU A 418 -7.11 16.34 -23.55
CA LEU A 418 -7.96 17.43 -24.03
C LEU A 418 -7.32 18.40 -25.03
N ASP A 419 -6.00 18.41 -25.22
CA ASP A 419 -5.38 19.38 -26.15
C ASP A 419 -5.04 18.85 -27.54
N GLY A 420 -5.18 17.53 -27.78
CA GLY A 420 -4.96 16.95 -29.12
C GLY A 420 -3.57 17.22 -29.71
N THR A 421 -2.61 17.70 -28.92
CA THR A 421 -1.25 17.96 -29.35
C THR A 421 -0.29 16.99 -28.69
N ASN A 422 0.10 15.98 -29.48
CA ASN A 422 1.21 15.05 -29.27
C ASN A 422 0.99 13.86 -28.31
N LEU A 423 0.07 12.98 -28.71
CA LEU A 423 0.41 11.55 -28.81
C LEU A 423 0.73 11.22 -30.29
N GLU A 424 1.65 11.96 -30.91
CA GLU A 424 2.18 11.53 -32.21
C GLU A 424 3.06 10.29 -32.01
N ALA A 425 2.54 9.17 -32.49
CA ALA A 425 3.25 8.17 -33.29
C ALA A 425 4.79 8.26 -33.21
N GLY A 426 5.39 7.66 -32.18
CA GLY A 426 6.85 7.61 -32.08
C GLY A 426 7.42 6.79 -30.94
N TYR A 427 6.69 6.62 -29.84
CA TYR A 427 7.15 5.80 -28.73
C TYR A 427 6.58 4.38 -28.81
N ASN A 428 7.30 3.51 -29.51
CA ASN A 428 7.18 2.07 -29.31
C ASN A 428 7.52 1.80 -27.83
N TYR A 429 6.51 1.61 -26.99
CA TYR A 429 6.65 0.99 -25.68
C TYR A 429 6.93 -0.51 -25.86
N SER A 430 8.06 -0.87 -26.47
CA SER A 430 8.63 -2.20 -26.35
C SER A 430 9.34 -2.29 -25.01
N TYR A 431 8.57 -2.30 -23.92
CA TYR A 431 9.11 -2.76 -22.66
C TYR A 431 9.08 -4.28 -22.73
N GLU A 432 10.26 -4.90 -22.70
CA GLU A 432 10.36 -6.31 -22.34
C GLU A 432 9.82 -6.45 -20.91
N TRP A 433 8.55 -6.83 -20.80
CA TRP A 433 7.87 -7.22 -19.56
C TRP A 433 8.38 -8.56 -19.02
N SER A 434 9.53 -9.06 -19.50
CA SER A 434 10.18 -10.28 -19.04
C SER A 434 11.11 -9.96 -17.87
N GLY A 435 10.53 -9.76 -16.68
CA GLY A 435 11.34 -9.68 -15.47
C GLY A 435 10.71 -9.05 -14.24
N TRP A 436 9.39 -8.93 -14.16
CA TRP A 436 8.72 -8.46 -12.95
C TRP A 436 8.89 -9.45 -11.81
#